data_AF-A0A3D0L7U1-F1
#
_entry.id   AF-A0A3D0L7U1-F1
#
_cell.length_a   1.000
_cell.length_b   1.000
_cell.length_c   1.000
_cell.angle_alpha   90.00
_cell.angle_beta   90.00
_cell.angle_gamma   90.00
#
_symmetry.space_group_name_H-M   'P 1'
#
loop_
_entity.id
_entity.type
_entity.pdbx_description
1 polymer ?
#
loop_
_entity_poly.entity_id
_entity_poly.type
_entity_poly.pdbx_seq_one_letter_code
_entity_poly.pdbx_strand_id
1 'polypeptide(L)'
;MMNDFDDRLRMLREEHRTLLNLPNEPVYPGNGIYLRYKNPVVTAAHIPLEWRYDLNKKTNPYLMERMGVNAAFNAGAIKMDGKYCLVVRVEGMDRKSFFAVAESENGIDGFCFKG
;
A
#
# COMPACT_ATOMS: atom_id res chain seq x y z
N MET A 1 9.96 29.17 5.75
CA MET A 1 10.42 28.55 4.49
C MET A 1 10.95 27.17 4.83
N MET A 2 10.21 26.12 4.45
CA MET A 2 10.68 24.73 4.50
C MET A 2 10.16 24.12 3.20
N ASN A 3 10.89 24.37 2.10
CA ASN A 3 10.42 24.18 0.73
C ASN A 3 11.40 23.30 -0.06
N ASP A 4 12.05 22.34 0.63
CA ASP A 4 12.92 21.41 -0.06
C ASP A 4 12.13 20.16 -0.48
N PHE A 5 11.89 20.07 -1.79
CA PHE A 5 11.27 18.94 -2.46
C PHE A 5 11.87 17.60 -1.99
N ASP A 6 13.19 17.57 -1.82
CA ASP A 6 13.94 16.37 -1.48
C ASP A 6 13.69 15.92 -0.03
N ASP A 7 13.55 16.86 0.91
CA ASP A 7 13.16 16.56 2.29
C ASP A 7 11.76 15.97 2.37
N ARG A 8 10.79 16.57 1.67
CA ARG A 8 9.42 16.05 1.65
C ARG A 8 9.34 14.67 0.98
N LEU A 9 10.08 14.46 -0.11
CA LEU A 9 10.15 13.16 -0.77
C LEU A 9 10.76 12.10 0.16
N ARG A 10 11.80 12.44 0.91
CA ARG A 10 12.40 11.55 1.91
C ARG A 10 11.37 11.15 2.98
N MET A 11 10.59 12.11 3.50
CA MET A 11 9.55 11.83 4.49
C MET A 11 8.47 10.89 3.95
N LEU A 12 7.97 11.13 2.72
CA LEU A 12 6.96 10.28 2.09
C LEU A 12 7.47 8.84 1.92
N ARG A 13 8.71 8.68 1.46
CA ARG A 13 9.34 7.35 1.30
C ARG A 13 9.50 6.63 2.64
N GLU A 14 9.90 7.36 3.68
CA GLU A 14 10.08 6.77 5.01
C GLU A 14 8.75 6.33 5.64
N GLU A 15 7.71 7.14 5.50
CA GLU A 15 6.36 6.79 5.95
C GLU A 15 5.83 5.56 5.21
N HIS A 16 5.98 5.52 3.88
CA HIS A 16 5.56 4.37 3.07
C HIS A 16 6.34 3.10 3.42
N ARG A 17 7.68 3.21 3.56
CA ARG A 17 8.53 2.10 3.99
C ARG A 17 8.15 1.59 5.38
N THR A 18 7.86 2.50 6.31
CA THR A 18 7.44 2.14 7.68
C THR A 18 6.10 1.41 7.65
N LEU A 19 5.13 1.89 6.86
CA LEU A 19 3.84 1.23 6.68
C LEU A 19 4.00 -0.19 6.12
N LEU A 20 4.79 -0.36 5.05
CA LEU A 20 4.98 -1.67 4.40
C LEU A 20 5.71 -2.70 5.28
N ASN A 21 6.52 -2.24 6.24
CA ASN A 21 7.26 -3.12 7.16
C ASN A 21 6.61 -3.24 8.54
N LEU A 22 5.41 -2.69 8.74
CA LEU A 22 4.72 -2.76 10.02
C LEU A 22 4.28 -4.20 10.31
N PRO A 23 4.84 -4.87 11.34
CA PRO A 23 4.38 -6.20 11.73
C PRO A 23 2.94 -6.13 12.21
N ASN A 24 2.16 -7.17 11.93
CA ASN A 24 0.76 -7.22 12.32
C ASN A 24 0.55 -8.14 13.53
N GLU A 25 -0.35 -7.72 14.40
CA GLU A 25 -0.58 -8.37 15.68
C GLU A 25 -1.97 -9.01 15.70
N PRO A 26 -2.09 -10.27 16.15
CA PRO A 26 -3.38 -10.89 16.37
C PRO A 26 -4.13 -10.19 17.51
N VAL A 27 -5.45 -10.10 17.36
CA VAL A 27 -6.36 -9.50 18.34
C VAL A 27 -7.01 -10.59 19.17
N TYR A 28 -6.92 -10.46 20.50
CA TYR A 28 -7.53 -11.37 21.47
C TYR A 28 -8.52 -10.65 22.39
N PRO A 29 -9.55 -11.34 22.92
CA PRO A 29 -9.91 -12.72 22.60
C PRO A 29 -10.59 -12.86 21.23
N GLY A 30 -10.44 -14.03 20.61
CA GLY A 30 -11.22 -14.42 19.44
C GLY A 30 -12.49 -15.18 19.82
N ASN A 31 -13.19 -15.73 18.83
CA ASN A 31 -14.33 -16.63 19.04
C ASN A 31 -13.93 -18.13 19.01
N GLY A 32 -12.64 -18.44 18.93
CA GLY A 32 -12.12 -19.81 18.84
C GLY A 32 -12.13 -20.44 17.45
N ILE A 33 -12.60 -19.73 16.42
CA ILE A 33 -12.68 -20.24 15.03
C ILE A 33 -11.67 -19.54 14.12
N TYR A 34 -11.53 -18.23 14.26
CA TYR A 34 -10.59 -17.43 13.49
C TYR A 34 -9.88 -16.40 14.37
N LEU A 35 -8.77 -15.90 13.87
CA LEU A 35 -8.02 -14.80 14.47
C LEU A 35 -8.11 -13.57 13.57
N ARG A 36 -8.51 -12.44 14.16
CA ARG A 36 -8.42 -11.14 13.49
C ARG A 36 -7.08 -10.51 13.81
N TYR A 37 -6.65 -9.63 12.91
CA TYR A 37 -5.43 -8.87 13.06
C TYR A 37 -5.74 -7.39 13.20
N LYS A 38 -4.85 -6.68 13.90
CA LYS A 38 -5.03 -5.28 14.28
C LYS A 38 -5.02 -4.34 13.07
N ASN A 39 -4.10 -4.57 12.14
CA ASN A 39 -3.89 -3.72 10.97
C ASN A 39 -4.45 -4.39 9.69
N PRO A 40 -4.99 -3.61 8.74
CA PRO A 40 -5.30 -4.12 7.41
C PRO A 40 -4.03 -4.57 6.69
N VAL A 41 -4.13 -5.64 5.91
CA VAL A 41 -3.01 -6.14 5.09
C VAL A 41 -2.71 -5.26 3.88
N VAL A 42 -3.71 -4.53 3.37
CA VAL A 42 -3.58 -3.59 2.25
C VAL A 42 -4.57 -2.44 2.46
N THR A 43 -4.14 -1.22 2.13
CA THR A 43 -4.97 0.00 2.07
C THR A 43 -4.55 0.83 0.85
N ALA A 44 -5.27 1.91 0.54
CA ALA A 44 -4.84 2.85 -0.52
C ALA A 44 -3.41 3.40 -0.29
N ALA A 45 -3.01 3.58 0.98
CA ALA A 45 -1.67 4.06 1.34
C ALA A 45 -0.55 3.04 1.05
N HIS A 46 -0.88 1.75 0.87
CA HIS A 46 0.12 0.75 0.48
C HIS A 46 0.56 0.88 -0.99
N ILE A 47 -0.21 1.58 -1.83
CA ILE A 47 0.12 1.79 -3.24
C ILE A 47 1.43 2.57 -3.36
N PRO A 48 2.36 2.14 -4.24
CA PRO A 48 3.64 2.80 -4.46
C PRO A 48 3.49 4.30 -4.71
N LEU A 49 4.44 5.08 -4.19
CA LEU A 49 4.45 6.53 -4.39
C LEU A 49 4.57 6.90 -5.87
N GLU A 50 5.33 6.11 -6.62
CA GLU A 50 5.57 6.28 -8.06
C GLU A 50 4.30 6.13 -8.90
N TRP A 51 3.27 5.45 -8.38
CA TRP A 51 1.97 5.35 -9.05
C TRP A 51 1.11 6.59 -8.82
N ARG A 52 1.35 7.28 -7.70
CA ARG A 52 0.50 8.36 -7.19
C ARG A 52 1.09 9.73 -7.46
N TYR A 53 2.42 9.86 -7.41
CA TYR A 53 3.17 11.10 -7.55
C TYR A 53 4.07 11.07 -8.78
N ASP A 54 4.14 12.21 -9.45
CA ASP A 54 5.29 12.51 -10.30
C ASP A 54 6.45 12.96 -9.41
N LEU A 55 7.50 12.14 -9.30
CA LEU A 55 8.65 12.37 -8.43
C LEU A 55 9.74 13.24 -9.08
N ASN A 56 9.45 13.89 -10.21
CA ASN A 56 10.38 14.81 -10.85
C ASN A 56 10.09 16.27 -10.46
N LYS A 57 11.04 16.91 -9.78
CA LYS A 57 10.95 18.31 -9.32
C LYS A 57 10.69 19.31 -10.45
N LYS A 58 11.11 19.01 -11.70
CA LYS A 58 10.88 19.91 -12.85
C LYS A 58 9.42 19.93 -13.31
N THR A 59 8.74 18.79 -13.25
CA THR A 59 7.36 18.61 -13.74
C THR A 59 6.33 18.60 -12.59
N ASN A 60 6.79 18.42 -11.36
CA ASN A 60 5.97 18.50 -10.15
C ASN A 60 6.71 19.22 -8.99
N PRO A 61 6.97 20.53 -9.11
CA PRO A 61 7.79 21.27 -8.13
C PRO A 61 7.19 21.29 -6.72
N TYR A 62 5.88 21.08 -6.58
CA TYR A 62 5.18 21.02 -5.30
C TYR A 62 5.01 19.59 -4.77
N LEU A 63 5.52 18.58 -5.50
CA LEU A 63 5.39 17.16 -5.17
C LEU A 63 3.93 16.76 -4.85
N MET A 64 2.99 17.25 -5.64
CA MET A 64 1.56 16.94 -5.48
C MET A 64 1.27 15.52 -5.94
N GLU A 65 0.28 14.88 -5.32
CA GLU A 65 -0.29 13.65 -5.86
C GLU A 65 -0.95 13.97 -7.21
N ARG A 66 -0.64 13.18 -8.23
CA ARG A 66 -1.16 13.32 -9.60
C ARG A 66 -2.28 12.33 -9.87
N MET A 67 -2.13 11.11 -9.37
CA MET A 67 -3.05 10.00 -9.59
C MET A 67 -3.44 9.41 -8.23
N GLY A 68 -4.42 10.02 -7.58
CA GLY A 68 -4.85 9.59 -6.25
C GLY A 68 -5.51 8.20 -6.27
N VAL A 69 -5.31 7.44 -5.21
CA VAL A 69 -6.01 6.17 -4.98
C VAL A 69 -6.99 6.34 -3.83
N ASN A 70 -8.24 5.98 -4.08
CA ASN A 70 -9.31 6.04 -3.09
C ASN A 70 -9.31 4.81 -2.18
N ALA A 71 -9.21 3.60 -2.75
CA ALA A 71 -9.36 2.36 -1.99
C ALA A 71 -8.61 1.17 -2.59
N ALA A 72 -8.32 0.17 -1.75
CA ALA A 72 -7.79 -1.14 -2.13
C ALA A 72 -8.57 -2.21 -1.37
N PHE A 73 -9.37 -3.02 -2.07
CA PHE A 73 -10.38 -3.89 -1.45
C PHE A 73 -10.76 -5.07 -2.36
N ASN A 74 -11.68 -5.93 -1.89
CA ASN A 74 -12.26 -7.06 -2.64
C ASN A 74 -11.24 -7.87 -3.45
N ALA A 75 -10.11 -8.23 -2.81
CA ALA A 75 -9.02 -8.92 -3.46
C ALA A 75 -9.33 -10.42 -3.66
N GLY A 76 -8.92 -10.95 -4.82
CA GLY A 76 -8.70 -12.39 -4.96
C GLY A 76 -7.37 -12.78 -4.31
N ALA A 77 -7.20 -14.05 -3.93
CA ALA A 77 -5.99 -14.53 -3.29
C ALA A 77 -5.54 -15.88 -3.88
N ILE A 78 -4.23 -16.06 -4.02
CA ILE A 78 -3.60 -17.32 -4.44
C ILE A 78 -2.26 -17.48 -3.73
N LYS A 79 -1.87 -18.73 -3.42
CA LYS A 79 -0.50 -19.06 -3.04
C LYS A 79 0.26 -19.45 -4.31
N MET A 80 1.28 -18.67 -4.67
CA MET A 80 2.03 -18.83 -5.91
C MET A 80 3.53 -18.68 -5.62
N ASP A 81 4.35 -19.61 -6.12
CA ASP A 81 5.81 -19.62 -5.95
C ASP A 81 6.28 -19.43 -4.49
N GLY A 82 5.56 -20.05 -3.55
CA GLY A 82 5.85 -19.98 -2.12
C GLY A 82 5.28 -18.75 -1.40
N LYS A 83 4.76 -17.76 -2.13
CA LYS A 83 4.27 -16.49 -1.58
C LYS A 83 2.75 -16.41 -1.48
N TYR A 84 2.27 -15.52 -0.64
CA TYR A 84 0.87 -15.13 -0.54
C TYR A 84 0.62 -13.95 -1.47
N CYS A 85 -0.13 -14.19 -2.55
CA CYS A 85 -0.43 -13.19 -3.57
C CYS A 85 -1.88 -12.74 -3.47
N LEU A 86 -2.10 -11.43 -3.49
CA LEU A 86 -3.42 -10.80 -3.61
C LEU A 86 -3.54 -10.15 -4.98
N VAL A 87 -4.61 -10.45 -5.71
CA VAL A 87 -5.04 -9.69 -6.88
C VAL A 87 -6.06 -8.66 -6.40
N VAL A 88 -5.57 -7.47 -6.06
CA VAL A 88 -6.33 -6.43 -5.36
C VAL A 88 -7.12 -5.60 -6.37
N ARG A 89 -8.40 -5.34 -6.08
CA ARG A 89 -9.17 -4.31 -6.78
C ARG A 89 -8.78 -2.96 -6.18
N VAL A 90 -8.06 -2.16 -6.97
CA VAL A 90 -7.64 -0.80 -6.61
C VAL A 90 -8.59 0.19 -7.28
N GLU A 91 -9.17 1.10 -6.51
CA GLU A 91 -10.04 2.17 -7.02
C GLU A 91 -9.31 3.51 -6.98
N GLY A 92 -9.17 4.14 -8.14
CA GLY A 92 -8.63 5.49 -8.27
C GLY A 92 -9.62 6.56 -7.78
N MET A 93 -9.12 7.77 -7.55
CA MET A 93 -9.98 8.93 -7.27
C MET A 93 -10.92 9.28 -8.43
N ASP A 94 -10.63 8.79 -9.64
CA ASP A 94 -11.49 8.84 -10.82
C ASP A 94 -12.66 7.83 -10.77
N ARG A 95 -12.80 7.08 -9.67
CA ARG A 95 -13.84 6.06 -9.42
C ARG A 95 -13.76 4.86 -10.36
N LYS A 96 -12.66 4.68 -11.08
CA LYS A 96 -12.41 3.46 -11.86
C LYS A 96 -11.59 2.48 -11.04
N SER A 97 -11.88 1.21 -11.25
CA SER A 97 -11.12 0.14 -10.63
C SER A 97 -10.22 -0.54 -11.65
N PHE A 98 -9.03 -0.94 -11.20
CA PHE A 98 -8.10 -1.80 -11.92
C PHE A 98 -7.56 -2.87 -10.98
N PHE A 99 -6.89 -3.87 -11.53
CA PHE A 99 -6.30 -4.97 -10.76
C PHE A 99 -4.79 -4.78 -10.63
N ALA A 100 -4.28 -4.98 -9.42
CA ALA A 100 -2.85 -4.94 -9.12
C ALA A 100 -2.48 -6.08 -8.17
N VAL A 101 -1.31 -6.69 -8.38
CA VAL A 101 -0.83 -7.79 -7.55
C VAL A 101 -0.01 -7.24 -6.38
N ALA A 102 -0.32 -7.70 -5.17
CA ALA A 102 0.50 -7.50 -3.98
C ALA A 102 0.94 -8.85 -3.40
N GLU A 103 2.19 -8.93 -2.94
CA GLU A 103 2.78 -10.17 -2.41
C GLU A 103 3.26 -10.00 -0.98
N SER A 104 3.10 -11.05 -0.17
CA SER A 104 3.67 -11.21 1.17
C SER A 104 4.32 -12.58 1.31
N GLU A 105 5.37 -12.65 2.13
CA GLU A 105 6.05 -13.89 2.49
C GLU A 105 5.29 -14.70 3.55
N ASN A 106 4.42 -14.06 4.35
CA ASN A 106 3.76 -14.69 5.51
C ASN A 106 2.23 -14.65 5.48
N GLY A 107 1.62 -13.80 4.64
CA GLY A 107 0.18 -13.72 4.45
C GLY A 107 -0.60 -12.88 5.47
N ILE A 108 0.06 -12.25 6.45
CA ILE A 108 -0.58 -11.44 7.50
C ILE A 108 -0.10 -9.99 7.57
N ASP A 109 1.07 -9.69 6.99
CA ASP A 109 1.64 -8.35 6.84
C ASP A 109 2.65 -8.33 5.69
N GLY A 110 3.34 -7.20 5.49
CA GLY A 110 4.43 -7.11 4.51
C GLY A 110 3.98 -7.14 3.04
N PHE A 111 2.69 -6.94 2.76
CA PHE A 111 2.18 -6.96 1.39
C PHE A 111 2.71 -5.75 0.60
N CYS A 112 3.45 -6.03 -0.47
CA CYS A 112 3.98 -5.01 -1.38
C CYS A 112 3.43 -5.22 -2.78
N PHE A 113 2.89 -4.14 -3.38
CA PHE A 113 2.47 -4.16 -4.79
C PHE A 113 3.67 -4.37 -5.72
N LYS A 114 3.47 -5.16 -6.77
CA LYS A 114 4.46 -5.41 -7.83
C LYS A 114 4.07 -4.62 -9.09
N GLY A 115 5.02 -3.85 -9.63
CA GLY A 115 4.89 -3.09 -10.87
C GLY A 115 6.07 -2.17 -11.10
#